data_AF-A0A0K0CWJ5-F1
#
_entry.id   AF-A0A0K0CWJ5-F1
#
_cell.length_a   1.000
_cell.length_b   1.000
_cell.length_c   1.000
_cell.angle_alpha   90.00
_cell.angle_beta   90.00
_cell.angle_gamma   90.00
#
_symmetry.space_group_name_H-M   'P 1'
#
loop_
_entity.id
_entity.type
_entity.pdbx_description
1 polymer ?
#
loop_
_entity_poly.entity_id
_entity_poly.type
_entity_poly.pdbx_seq_one_letter_code
_entity_poly.pdbx_strand_id
1 'polypeptide(L)' 'LESYCTNSVYRTLMIQQCPFTCGFCGSCFDKVNPRTGASDCPGYKSYCTRPDYAVVMREQCPKTCGFC' A
#
# COMPACT_ATOMS: atom_id res chain seq x y z
N LEU A 1 18.52 3.36 -7.45
CA LEU A 1 17.64 2.22 -7.10
C LEU A 1 16.55 2.01 -8.15
N GLU A 2 15.87 3.06 -8.60
CA GLU A 2 14.78 2.99 -9.59
C GLU A 2 15.17 2.31 -10.93
N SER A 3 16.41 2.47 -11.39
CA SER A 3 16.91 1.84 -12.62
C SER A 3 16.99 0.30 -12.54
N TYR A 4 17.01 -0.27 -11.34
CA TYR A 4 17.09 -1.73 -11.15
C TYR A 4 15.71 -2.40 -11.13
N CYS A 5 14.63 -1.63 -11.03
CA CYS A 5 13.27 -2.16 -10.99
C CYS A 5 12.93 -2.94 -12.28
N THR A 6 13.43 -2.51 -13.43
CA THR A 6 13.21 -3.17 -14.73
C THR A 6 14.31 -4.16 -15.11
N ASN A 7 15.39 -4.25 -14.32
CA ASN A 7 16.50 -5.14 -14.61
C ASN A 7 16.14 -6.60 -14.28
N SER A 8 16.24 -7.50 -15.25
CA SER A 8 15.84 -8.92 -15.12
C SER A 8 16.56 -9.68 -14.01
N VAL A 9 17.82 -9.38 -13.74
CA VAL A 9 18.62 -10.04 -12.69
C VAL A 9 18.20 -9.57 -11.31
N TYR A 10 17.98 -8.27 -11.16
CA TYR A 10 17.67 -7.66 -9.85
C TYR A 10 16.17 -7.57 -9.57
N ARG A 11 15.30 -7.92 -10.54
CA ARG A 11 13.85 -7.79 -10.43
C ARG A 11 13.28 -8.44 -9.17
N THR A 12 13.66 -9.69 -8.89
CA THR A 12 13.18 -10.42 -7.70
C THR A 12 13.65 -9.75 -6.40
N LEU A 13 14.90 -9.31 -6.36
CA LEU A 13 15.48 -8.60 -5.22
C LEU A 13 14.75 -7.27 -4.99
N MET A 14 14.46 -6.53 -6.06
CA MET A 14 13.75 -5.25 -6.02
C MET A 14 12.28 -5.40 -5.63
N ILE A 15 11.61 -6.50 -6.00
CA ILE A 15 10.26 -6.84 -5.51
C ILE A 15 10.28 -7.09 -4.00
N GLN A 16 11.31 -7.77 -3.47
CA GLN A 16 11.37 -8.10 -2.05
C GLN A 16 11.85 -6.96 -1.16
N GLN A 17 12.88 -6.22 -1.59
CA GLN A 17 13.56 -5.24 -0.74
C GLN A 17 13.13 -3.81 -1.01
N CYS A 18 12.60 -3.52 -2.20
CA CYS A 18 12.24 -2.16 -2.60
C CYS A 18 10.86 -2.08 -3.31
N PRO A 19 9.81 -2.78 -2.82
CA PRO A 19 8.52 -2.83 -3.51
C PRO A 19 7.89 -1.44 -3.66
N PHE A 20 8.11 -0.53 -2.72
CA PHE A 20 7.64 0.86 -2.81
C PHE A 20 8.36 1.68 -3.87
N THR A 21 9.68 1.69 -3.83
CA THR A 21 10.51 2.45 -4.77
C THR A 21 10.30 2.02 -6.23
N CYS A 22 10.01 0.74 -6.44
CA CYS A 22 9.80 0.19 -7.77
C CYS A 22 8.33 0.13 -8.22
N GLY A 23 7.39 0.60 -7.39
CA GLY A 23 5.96 0.50 -7.69
C GLY A 23 5.45 -0.94 -7.78
N PHE A 24 6.14 -1.89 -7.15
CA PHE A 24 5.75 -3.30 -7.07
C PHE A 24 4.85 -3.60 -5.87
N CYS A 25 4.65 -2.65 -4.97
CA CYS A 25 3.58 -2.75 -4.01
C CYS A 25 2.26 -2.82 -4.81
N GLY A 26 1.58 -3.98 -4.77
CA GLY A 26 0.30 -4.17 -5.45
C GLY A 26 -0.70 -3.07 -5.03
N SER A 27 -1.70 -2.84 -5.89
CA SER A 27 -2.85 -1.95 -5.68
C SER A 27 -2.69 -0.94 -4.55
N CYS A 28 -1.92 0.13 -4.79
CA CYS A 28 -1.83 1.27 -3.89
C CYS A 28 -3.10 2.14 -4.01
N PHE A 29 -4.22 1.58 -3.59
CA PHE A 29 -5.48 2.28 -3.52
C PHE A 29 -6.22 1.86 -2.27
N ASP A 30 -6.97 2.81 -1.73
CA ASP A 30 -7.89 2.53 -0.65
C ASP A 30 -9.08 1.76 -1.20
N LYS A 31 -9.49 0.71 -0.50
CA LYS A 31 -10.66 -0.07 -0.87
C LYS A 31 -11.91 0.79 -0.75
N VAL A 32 -12.87 0.51 -1.62
CA VAL A 32 -14.18 1.14 -1.63
C VAL A 32 -15.20 0.26 -0.94
N ASN A 33 -16.11 0.88 -0.22
CA ASN A 33 -17.25 0.21 0.36
C ASN A 33 -18.22 -0.15 -0.78
N PRO A 34 -18.53 -1.43 -1.01
CA PRO A 34 -19.36 -1.85 -2.13
C PRO A 34 -20.82 -1.37 -2.04
N ARG A 35 -21.28 -0.91 -0.86
CA ARG A 35 -22.62 -0.32 -0.70
C ARG A 35 -22.68 1.14 -1.09
N THR A 36 -21.63 1.92 -0.85
CA THR A 36 -21.61 3.37 -1.11
C THR A 36 -20.82 3.72 -2.38
N GLY A 37 -19.99 2.81 -2.88
CA GLY A 37 -19.06 3.06 -3.98
C GLY A 37 -17.91 4.00 -3.62
N ALA A 38 -17.78 4.38 -2.34
CA ALA A 38 -16.78 5.32 -1.85
C ALA A 38 -15.84 4.68 -0.84
N SER A 39 -14.62 5.23 -0.70
CA SER A 39 -13.70 4.78 0.34
C SER A 39 -14.02 5.45 1.68
N ASP A 40 -14.12 4.64 2.73
CA ASP A 40 -14.31 5.11 4.10
C ASP A 40 -12.98 5.52 4.76
N CYS A 41 -11.84 5.24 4.10
CA CYS A 41 -10.50 5.46 4.63
C CYS A 41 -10.19 6.90 5.08
N PRO A 42 -10.69 7.98 4.45
CA PRO A 42 -10.49 9.34 4.97
C PRO A 42 -10.94 9.53 6.42
N GLY A 43 -12.01 8.84 6.84
CA GLY A 43 -12.51 8.86 8.22
C GLY A 43 -11.70 8.00 9.20
N TYR A 44 -10.84 7.11 8.69
CA TYR A 44 -10.06 6.16 9.48
C TYR A 44 -8.58 6.53 9.61
N LYS A 45 -8.18 7.74 9.18
CA LYS A 45 -6.77 8.17 9.23
C LYS A 45 -6.15 8.08 10.63
N SER A 46 -6.91 8.30 11.69
CA SER A 46 -6.45 8.16 13.08
C SER A 46 -6.12 6.71 13.48
N TYR A 47 -6.64 5.72 12.74
CA TYR A 47 -6.36 4.30 12.96
C TYR A 47 -5.04 3.85 12.34
N CYS A 48 -4.41 4.66 11.47
CA CYS A 48 -3.11 4.33 10.87
C CYS A 48 -2.00 4.16 11.92
N THR A 49 -2.08 4.87 13.05
CA THR A 49 -1.09 4.82 14.13
C THR A 49 -1.47 3.85 15.24
N ARG A 50 -2.62 3.19 15.12
CA ARG A 50 -3.16 2.29 16.14
C ARG A 50 -2.73 0.85 15.86
N PRO A 51 -2.01 0.18 16.78
CA PRO A 51 -1.45 -1.15 16.53
C PRO A 51 -2.52 -2.22 16.32
N ASP A 52 -3.68 -2.07 16.97
CA ASP A 52 -4.87 -2.92 16.83
C ASP A 52 -5.49 -2.85 15.42
N TYR A 53 -5.29 -1.74 14.71
CA TYR A 53 -5.82 -1.53 13.36
C TYR A 53 -4.75 -1.62 12.26
N ALA A 54 -3.47 -1.81 12.61
CA ALA A 54 -2.36 -1.74 11.66
C ALA A 54 -2.50 -2.72 10.47
N VAL A 55 -2.98 -3.94 10.72
CA VAL A 55 -3.23 -4.93 9.66
C VAL A 55 -4.38 -4.49 8.77
N VAL A 56 -5.52 -4.12 9.36
CA VAL A 56 -6.71 -3.71 8.61
C VAL A 56 -6.42 -2.46 7.78
N MET A 57 -5.73 -1.48 8.35
CA MET A 57 -5.37 -0.24 7.64
C MET A 57 -4.38 -0.50 6.50
N ARG A 58 -3.48 -1.48 6.63
CA ARG A 58 -2.58 -1.90 5.54
C ARG A 58 -3.33 -2.56 4.39
N GLU A 59 -4.41 -3.27 4.67
CA GLU A 59 -5.19 -3.97 3.64
C GLU A 59 -6.31 -3.12 3.02
N GLN A 60 -6.94 -2.26 3.82
CA GLN A 60 -8.11 -1.47 3.41
C GLN A 60 -7.73 -0.07 2.98
N CYS A 61 -6.75 0.54 3.65
CA CYS A 61 -6.40 1.95 3.52
C CYS A 61 -4.90 2.19 3.30
N PRO A 62 -4.21 1.41 2.43
CA PRO A 62 -2.76 1.52 2.28
C PRO A 62 -2.33 2.91 1.84
N LYS A 63 -3.12 3.57 0.98
CA LYS A 63 -2.82 4.90 0.45
C LYS A 63 -3.12 5.99 1.48
N THR A 64 -4.25 5.92 2.18
CA THR A 64 -4.57 6.89 3.24
C THR A 64 -3.53 6.87 4.37
N CYS A 65 -2.99 5.70 4.71
CA CYS A 65 -2.01 5.57 5.78
C CYS A 65 -0.55 5.73 5.35
N GLY A 66 -0.27 5.93 4.06
CA GLY A 66 1.12 6.00 3.58
C GLY A 66 1.86 4.66 3.70
N PHE A 67 1.13 3.55 3.75
CA PHE A 67 1.72 2.21 3.63
C PHE A 67 2.05 1.86 2.19
N CYS A 68 1.71 2.76 1.27
CA CYS A 68 2.24 2.97 -0.06
C CYS A 68 2.22 4.50 -0.31
#